data_AF-A0A2V8CHB9-F1
#
_entry.id   AF-A0A2V8CHB9-F1
#
_cell.length_a   1.000
_cell.length_b   1.000
_cell.length_c   1.000
_cell.angle_alpha   90.00
_cell.angle_beta   90.00
_cell.angle_gamma   90.00
#
_symmetry.space_group_name_H-M   'P 1'
#
loop_
_entity.id
_entity.type
_entity.pdbx_description
1 polymer ?
#
loop_
_entity_poly.entity_id
_entity_poly.type
_entity_poly.pdbx_seq_one_letter_code
_entity_poly.pdbx_strand_id
1 'polypeptide(L)'
;QTGGSSSGIGTTASLWAANVGSDTGGSVISPSNANMLVGIRPTIGRISRYGVIPITADHDTAGPMTRTVADAAILLGALEGASPDPHDPATTTCTPPPGRDYTKFLRADALKGARIGIPRAFYYDRITVPGEASPRGGLNAEQAKAMTDAIAVLKQQGAIVVDPADVPSFVDRDPQKNFLAWDYCSGAEQAKGRDANCSVNFKYRMKRYFNLWLKSLGPSAPVKTLTELRQWNITHMKGGAVRYGQSRLDISDEMDLDADKARNEADVEKDKALSRDQGIDGVLKGTASQSSAASQSSAASQSSGMKLDAILTPGGAGAGLAARAGYPIIVVPFGLVPNAPTPALPSGFNARPAPFGVGFTGASCSEPRLIELAYAFEQATKRRVRPEL
;
A
#
# COMPACT_ATOMS: atom_id res chain seq x y z
N GLN A 1 -5.93 -3.57 17.03
CA GLN A 1 -4.80 -4.29 16.40
C GLN A 1 -3.86 -3.23 15.84
N THR A 2 -2.55 -3.48 15.82
CA THR A 2 -1.53 -2.48 15.43
C THR A 2 -1.29 -2.41 13.92
N GLY A 3 -1.90 -3.28 13.11
CA GLY A 3 -1.43 -3.52 11.74
C GLY A 3 0.00 -4.08 11.73
N GLY A 4 0.64 -4.10 10.55
CA GLY A 4 2.02 -4.57 10.40
C GLY A 4 2.48 -4.57 8.95
N SER A 5 3.77 -4.84 8.68
CA SER A 5 4.80 -5.29 9.64
C SER A 5 5.46 -4.19 10.49
N SER A 6 5.40 -2.91 10.10
CA SER A 6 5.96 -1.77 10.85
C SER A 6 5.09 -1.39 12.06
N SER A 7 4.92 -2.33 12.98
CA SER A 7 3.92 -2.31 14.06
C SER A 7 4.31 -1.47 15.29
N GLY A 8 5.54 -0.94 15.35
CA GLY A 8 6.02 -0.17 16.50
C GLY A 8 5.19 1.09 16.78
N ILE A 9 4.51 1.13 17.92
CA ILE A 9 3.54 2.19 18.27
C ILE A 9 4.14 3.40 18.99
N GLY A 10 5.46 3.50 19.13
CA GLY A 10 6.09 4.56 19.94
C GLY A 10 5.75 5.99 19.48
N THR A 11 5.63 6.24 18.17
CA THR A 11 5.17 7.54 17.65
C THR A 11 3.73 7.85 18.09
N THR A 12 2.85 6.84 18.07
CA THR A 12 1.45 6.95 18.49
C THR A 12 1.34 7.22 19.99
N ALA A 13 2.13 6.51 20.79
CA ALA A 13 2.24 6.66 22.24
C ALA A 13 3.10 7.87 22.67
N SER A 14 3.68 8.62 21.73
CA SER A 14 4.57 9.75 22.01
C SER A 14 5.85 9.38 22.80
N LEU A 15 6.35 8.16 22.61
CA LEU A 15 7.65 7.72 23.14
C LEU A 15 8.83 8.22 22.29
N TRP A 16 8.58 8.54 21.01
CA TRP A 16 9.54 9.19 20.13
C TRP A 16 8.82 10.06 19.08
N ALA A 17 9.60 10.89 18.36
CA ALA A 17 9.05 11.90 17.46
C ALA A 17 8.39 11.29 16.21
N ALA A 18 9.02 10.30 15.58
CA ALA A 18 8.60 9.67 14.34
C ALA A 18 9.13 8.24 14.19
N ASN A 19 8.53 7.47 13.27
CA ASN A 19 8.90 6.11 12.92
C ASN A 19 9.38 6.06 11.46
N VAL A 20 10.30 5.15 11.15
CA VAL A 20 10.60 4.71 9.78
C VAL A 20 10.17 3.25 9.67
N GLY A 21 9.25 2.97 8.76
CA GLY A 21 8.82 1.61 8.45
C GLY A 21 9.32 1.16 7.08
N SER A 22 9.23 -0.14 6.80
CA SER A 22 9.38 -0.68 5.44
C SER A 22 8.04 -1.21 4.91
N ASP A 23 7.86 -1.13 3.60
CA ASP A 23 6.62 -1.46 2.93
C ASP A 23 6.85 -2.27 1.65
N THR A 24 6.26 -3.47 1.59
CA THR A 24 6.21 -4.33 0.39
C THR A 24 4.79 -4.46 -0.17
N GLY A 25 3.77 -4.07 0.57
CA GLY A 25 2.36 -4.41 0.33
C GLY A 25 1.36 -3.74 1.26
N GLY A 26 1.78 -2.68 1.96
CA GLY A 26 1.03 -1.97 2.98
C GLY A 26 1.65 -1.96 4.38
N SER A 27 2.90 -2.39 4.54
CA SER A 27 3.55 -2.48 5.85
C SER A 27 3.97 -1.16 6.50
N VAL A 28 3.83 -0.01 5.82
CA VAL A 28 3.84 1.35 6.39
C VAL A 28 2.41 1.87 6.51
N ILE A 29 1.58 1.63 5.50
CA ILE A 29 0.23 2.20 5.38
C ILE A 29 -0.76 1.57 6.35
N SER A 30 -0.84 0.24 6.39
CA SER A 30 -1.73 -0.51 7.28
C SER A 30 -1.49 -0.19 8.76
N PRO A 31 -0.25 -0.25 9.29
CA PRO A 31 -0.02 0.14 10.68
C PRO A 31 -0.20 1.64 10.93
N SER A 32 0.05 2.52 9.95
CA SER A 32 -0.23 3.94 10.14
C SER A 32 -1.73 4.20 10.32
N ASN A 33 -2.55 3.61 9.44
CA ASN A 33 -4.01 3.65 9.55
C ASN A 33 -4.48 3.08 10.90
N ALA A 34 -3.97 1.91 11.29
CA ALA A 34 -4.39 1.21 12.51
C ALA A 34 -4.01 1.93 13.82
N ASN A 35 -3.10 2.91 13.77
CA ASN A 35 -2.59 3.61 14.96
C ASN A 35 -2.73 5.14 14.88
N MET A 36 -3.67 5.65 14.05
CA MET A 36 -3.93 7.09 13.86
C MET A 36 -2.70 7.89 13.44
N LEU A 37 -1.77 7.30 12.68
CA LEU A 37 -0.61 8.00 12.13
C LEU A 37 -0.85 8.37 10.67
N VAL A 38 -0.13 9.40 10.24
CA VAL A 38 0.17 9.62 8.83
C VAL A 38 1.26 8.64 8.42
N GLY A 39 1.09 7.99 7.27
CA GLY A 39 2.09 7.10 6.69
C GLY A 39 2.30 7.40 5.22
N ILE A 40 3.56 7.57 4.80
CA ILE A 40 3.91 7.73 3.39
C ILE A 40 4.64 6.47 2.95
N ARG A 41 4.03 5.73 2.02
CA ARG A 41 4.77 4.80 1.17
C ARG A 41 5.16 5.60 -0.08
N PRO A 42 6.44 5.93 -0.30
CA PRO A 42 6.84 6.64 -1.50
C PRO A 42 6.95 5.70 -2.72
N THR A 43 7.19 6.31 -3.88
CA THR A 43 7.63 5.64 -5.10
C THR A 43 8.87 4.81 -4.81
N ILE A 44 8.95 3.62 -5.40
CA ILE A 44 10.15 2.79 -5.30
C ILE A 44 11.34 3.54 -5.89
N GLY A 45 12.41 3.63 -5.09
CA GLY A 45 13.59 4.41 -5.44
C GLY A 45 13.65 5.80 -4.81
N ARG A 46 12.56 6.33 -4.23
CA ARG A 46 12.61 7.62 -3.52
C ARG A 46 13.58 7.58 -2.33
N ILE A 47 13.56 6.47 -1.60
CA ILE A 47 14.44 6.20 -0.46
C ILE A 47 15.25 4.95 -0.81
N SER A 48 16.58 5.01 -0.61
CA SER A 48 17.44 3.84 -0.80
C SER A 48 17.02 2.71 0.13
N ARG A 49 17.08 1.49 -0.39
CA ARG A 49 16.77 0.25 0.35
C ARG A 49 18.04 -0.47 0.79
N TYR A 50 19.21 0.11 0.51
CA TYR A 50 20.47 -0.44 0.96
C TYR A 50 20.52 -0.49 2.49
N GLY A 51 20.95 -1.64 3.04
CA GLY A 51 20.99 -1.88 4.48
C GLY A 51 19.67 -2.34 5.12
N VAL A 52 18.56 -2.39 4.36
CA VAL A 52 17.27 -2.94 4.83
C VAL A 52 17.18 -4.43 4.49
N ILE A 53 16.71 -5.26 5.43
CA ILE A 53 16.42 -6.69 5.16
C ILE A 53 15.27 -6.75 4.14
N PRO A 54 15.48 -7.32 2.94
CA PRO A 54 14.49 -7.24 1.88
C PRO A 54 13.43 -8.35 1.98
N ILE A 55 12.29 -8.11 1.34
CA ILE A 55 11.37 -9.16 0.88
C ILE A 55 11.43 -9.22 -0.64
N THR A 56 11.11 -8.13 -1.33
CA THR A 56 11.26 -8.05 -2.79
C THR A 56 11.58 -6.62 -3.20
N ALA A 57 12.76 -6.41 -3.80
CA ALA A 57 13.12 -5.09 -4.33
C ALA A 57 12.23 -4.66 -5.51
N ASP A 58 11.29 -5.49 -5.97
CA ASP A 58 10.29 -5.05 -6.95
C ASP A 58 9.17 -4.22 -6.29
N HIS A 59 8.96 -4.35 -4.98
CA HIS A 59 7.90 -3.64 -4.23
C HIS A 59 8.38 -2.92 -2.96
N ASP A 60 9.54 -3.29 -2.42
CA ASP A 60 10.08 -2.75 -1.17
C ASP A 60 10.40 -1.26 -1.28
N THR A 61 10.07 -0.52 -0.23
CA THR A 61 10.53 0.85 0.03
C THR A 61 10.49 1.11 1.54
N ALA A 62 11.29 2.06 2.02
CA ALA A 62 11.11 2.61 3.37
C ALA A 62 10.13 3.81 3.33
N GLY A 63 9.53 4.15 4.46
CA GLY A 63 8.56 5.24 4.52
C GLY A 63 8.39 5.85 5.92
N PRO A 64 8.18 7.18 6.02
CA PRO A 64 7.93 7.83 7.28
C PRO A 64 6.53 7.50 7.83
N MET A 65 6.45 7.33 9.15
CA MET A 65 5.19 7.22 9.90
C MET A 65 5.19 8.21 11.06
N THR A 66 4.30 9.19 11.02
CA THR A 66 4.33 10.38 11.90
C THR A 66 2.93 10.75 12.39
N ARG A 67 2.86 11.73 13.30
CA ARG A 67 1.56 12.23 13.79
C ARG A 67 0.90 13.23 12.85
N THR A 68 1.69 13.90 12.01
CA THR A 68 1.20 14.94 11.09
C THR A 68 1.82 14.79 9.71
N VAL A 69 1.13 15.29 8.67
CA VAL A 69 1.66 15.32 7.30
C VAL A 69 2.91 16.20 7.22
N ALA A 70 2.97 17.27 8.00
CA ALA A 70 4.15 18.13 8.09
C ALA A 70 5.40 17.36 8.58
N ASP A 71 5.27 16.58 9.66
CA ASP A 71 6.37 15.74 10.17
C ASP A 71 6.77 14.68 9.13
N ALA A 72 5.79 14.11 8.41
CA ALA A 72 6.07 13.11 7.38
C ALA A 72 6.86 13.71 6.21
N ALA A 73 6.53 14.93 5.80
CA ALA A 73 7.24 15.64 4.73
C ALA A 73 8.69 15.98 5.13
N ILE A 74 8.91 16.42 6.38
CA ILE A 74 10.27 16.67 6.91
C ILE A 74 11.08 15.37 6.89
N LEU A 75 10.52 14.29 7.45
CA LEU A 75 11.23 13.01 7.53
C LEU A 75 11.48 12.39 6.16
N LEU A 76 10.55 12.53 5.19
CA LEU A 76 10.77 12.08 3.82
C LEU A 76 11.99 12.77 3.18
N GLY A 77 12.14 14.08 3.37
CA GLY A 77 13.30 14.83 2.90
C GLY A 77 14.63 14.39 3.53
N ALA A 78 14.59 14.01 4.81
CA ALA A 78 15.76 13.48 5.51
C ALA A 78 16.14 12.06 5.05
N LEU A 79 15.16 11.23 4.69
CA LEU A 79 15.35 9.85 4.23
C LEU A 79 15.74 9.76 2.75
N GLU A 80 15.30 10.69 1.91
CA GLU A 80 15.68 10.74 0.50
C GLU A 80 17.18 11.07 0.36
N GLY A 81 17.91 10.31 -0.47
CA GLY A 81 19.33 10.56 -0.72
C GLY A 81 19.56 11.89 -1.45
N ALA A 82 20.65 12.59 -1.15
CA ALA A 82 21.03 13.81 -1.88
C ALA A 82 21.43 13.53 -3.34
N SER A 83 21.87 12.30 -3.60
CA SER A 83 22.16 11.74 -4.92
C SER A 83 21.67 10.29 -4.97
N PRO A 84 21.46 9.71 -6.16
CA PRO A 84 21.20 8.28 -6.28
C PRO A 84 22.26 7.45 -5.54
N ASP A 85 21.81 6.44 -4.79
CA ASP A 85 22.66 5.51 -4.08
C ASP A 85 23.23 4.47 -5.07
N PRO A 86 24.55 4.35 -5.22
CA PRO A 86 25.16 3.36 -6.12
C PRO A 86 24.83 1.90 -5.73
N HIS A 87 24.42 1.64 -4.49
CA HIS A 87 24.01 0.30 -4.04
C HIS A 87 22.53 0.00 -4.28
N ASP A 88 21.75 1.00 -4.68
CA ASP A 88 20.33 0.84 -5.02
C ASP A 88 19.99 1.54 -6.34
N PRO A 89 20.04 0.82 -7.47
CA PRO A 89 19.77 1.38 -8.80
C PRO A 89 18.38 2.01 -8.95
N ALA A 90 17.40 1.64 -8.11
CA ALA A 90 16.08 2.24 -8.16
C ALA A 90 16.09 3.72 -7.79
N THR A 91 17.13 4.20 -7.09
CA THR A 91 17.24 5.60 -6.64
C THR A 91 17.46 6.63 -7.74
N THR A 92 17.47 6.17 -9.01
CA THR A 92 17.43 7.03 -10.20
C THR A 92 16.01 7.31 -10.69
N THR A 93 14.97 6.71 -10.09
CA THR A 93 13.58 6.77 -10.58
C THR A 93 12.95 8.16 -10.50
N CYS A 94 13.22 8.91 -9.43
CA CYS A 94 12.62 10.21 -9.18
C CYS A 94 13.68 11.27 -8.94
N THR A 95 13.48 12.47 -9.49
CA THR A 95 14.30 13.63 -9.16
C THR A 95 13.85 14.22 -7.82
N PRO A 96 14.75 14.40 -6.82
CA PRO A 96 14.41 15.04 -5.56
C PRO A 96 14.00 16.52 -5.77
N PRO A 97 13.07 17.08 -4.96
CA PRO A 97 12.85 18.52 -4.97
C PRO A 97 14.13 19.24 -4.52
N PRO A 98 14.29 20.53 -4.85
CA PRO A 98 15.43 21.32 -4.40
C PRO A 98 15.64 21.21 -2.89
N GLY A 99 16.88 20.88 -2.49
CA GLY A 99 17.25 20.70 -1.08
C GLY A 99 16.59 19.50 -0.38
N ARG A 100 15.86 18.64 -1.11
CA ARG A 100 14.99 17.58 -0.55
C ARG A 100 13.91 18.14 0.38
N ASP A 101 13.53 19.40 0.20
CA ASP A 101 12.59 20.07 1.08
C ASP A 101 11.14 19.87 0.61
N TYR A 102 10.49 18.85 1.15
CA TYR A 102 9.06 18.62 0.89
C TYR A 102 8.14 19.53 1.67
N THR A 103 8.65 20.30 2.65
CA THR A 103 7.81 21.23 3.41
C THR A 103 7.28 22.36 2.53
N LYS A 104 7.91 22.61 1.37
CA LYS A 104 7.43 23.53 0.33
C LYS A 104 6.05 23.15 -0.23
N PHE A 105 5.65 21.90 -0.07
CA PHE A 105 4.36 21.38 -0.54
C PHE A 105 3.28 21.38 0.55
N LEU A 106 3.53 21.92 1.75
CA LEU A 106 2.55 22.03 2.82
C LEU A 106 1.58 23.20 2.57
N ARG A 107 0.65 22.99 1.64
CA ARG A 107 -0.33 23.99 1.20
C ARG A 107 -1.73 23.68 1.71
N ALA A 108 -2.26 24.52 2.59
CA ALA A 108 -3.59 24.33 3.17
C ALA A 108 -4.74 24.49 2.15
N ASP A 109 -4.50 25.19 1.04
CA ASP A 109 -5.48 25.49 -0.01
C ASP A 109 -5.44 24.49 -1.19
N ALA A 110 -4.57 23.48 -1.14
CA ALA A 110 -4.24 22.65 -2.30
C ALA A 110 -5.36 21.74 -2.82
N LEU A 111 -6.43 21.57 -2.04
CA LEU A 111 -7.65 20.89 -2.48
C LEU A 111 -8.47 21.73 -3.47
N LYS A 112 -8.30 23.06 -3.50
CA LYS A 112 -9.04 23.93 -4.41
C LYS A 112 -8.67 23.62 -5.86
N GLY A 113 -9.65 23.12 -6.62
CA GLY A 113 -9.47 22.69 -8.01
C GLY A 113 -8.78 21.34 -8.17
N ALA A 114 -8.38 20.68 -7.08
CA ALA A 114 -7.81 19.33 -7.14
C ALA A 114 -8.83 18.34 -7.68
N ARG A 115 -8.37 17.37 -8.46
CA ARG A 115 -9.24 16.37 -9.11
C ARG A 115 -9.04 15.02 -8.47
N ILE A 116 -10.01 14.56 -7.67
CA ILE A 116 -9.88 13.34 -6.86
C ILE A 116 -10.88 12.29 -7.35
N GLY A 117 -10.37 11.11 -7.73
CA GLY A 117 -11.19 9.97 -8.13
C GLY A 117 -11.63 9.12 -6.94
N ILE A 118 -12.87 8.64 -6.96
CA ILE A 118 -13.41 7.67 -5.99
C ILE A 118 -13.56 6.31 -6.69
N PRO A 119 -12.60 5.38 -6.53
CA PRO A 119 -12.68 4.05 -7.12
C PRO A 119 -13.67 3.20 -6.31
N ARG A 120 -14.93 3.14 -6.72
CA ARG A 120 -16.04 2.51 -5.99
C ARG A 120 -15.90 1.00 -5.93
N ALA A 121 -15.63 0.36 -7.06
CA ALA A 121 -15.51 -1.09 -7.17
C ALA A 121 -14.44 -1.64 -6.22
N PHE A 122 -14.80 -2.67 -5.46
CA PHE A 122 -14.00 -3.36 -4.43
C PHE A 122 -13.64 -2.54 -3.19
N TYR A 123 -13.32 -1.25 -3.32
CA TYR A 123 -12.94 -0.42 -2.17
C TYR A 123 -14.15 0.06 -1.36
N TYR A 124 -15.21 0.51 -2.03
CA TYR A 124 -16.44 1.02 -1.40
C TYR A 124 -17.58 0.01 -1.52
N ASP A 125 -17.71 -0.56 -2.71
CA ASP A 125 -18.77 -1.50 -3.05
C ASP A 125 -18.24 -2.92 -3.16
N ARG A 126 -19.04 -3.89 -2.73
CA ARG A 126 -18.70 -5.31 -2.90
C ARG A 126 -18.82 -5.67 -4.37
N ILE A 127 -17.86 -6.44 -4.88
CA ILE A 127 -17.90 -6.97 -6.25
C ILE A 127 -17.63 -8.47 -6.27
N THR A 128 -18.19 -9.15 -7.25
CA THR A 128 -17.86 -10.55 -7.54
C THR A 128 -16.65 -10.59 -8.46
N VAL A 129 -15.51 -11.02 -7.92
CA VAL A 129 -14.27 -11.16 -8.68
C VAL A 129 -14.40 -12.36 -9.63
N PRO A 130 -13.91 -12.28 -10.88
CA PRO A 130 -13.96 -13.40 -11.82
C PRO A 130 -13.38 -14.69 -11.22
N GLY A 131 -14.18 -15.76 -11.23
CA GLY A 131 -13.81 -17.05 -10.64
C GLY A 131 -14.25 -17.27 -9.18
N GLU A 132 -14.81 -16.25 -8.52
CA GLU A 132 -15.33 -16.37 -7.15
C GLU A 132 -16.87 -16.47 -7.12
N ALA A 133 -17.42 -17.25 -6.17
CA ALA A 133 -18.85 -17.45 -6.03
C ALA A 133 -19.56 -16.35 -5.20
N SER A 134 -18.81 -15.62 -4.37
CA SER A 134 -19.36 -14.62 -3.45
C SER A 134 -18.65 -13.29 -3.60
N PRO A 135 -19.38 -12.17 -3.53
CA PRO A 135 -18.76 -10.86 -3.65
C PRO A 135 -17.91 -10.56 -2.42
N ARG A 136 -16.83 -9.80 -2.59
CA ARG A 136 -15.94 -9.34 -1.51
C ARG A 136 -15.50 -7.89 -1.69
N GLY A 137 -14.70 -7.41 -0.76
CA GLY A 137 -14.40 -5.97 -0.62
C GLY A 137 -15.56 -5.23 0.02
N GLY A 138 -15.66 -3.94 -0.31
CA GLY A 138 -16.69 -3.03 0.16
C GLY A 138 -16.53 -2.59 1.62
N LEU A 139 -17.26 -1.54 1.97
CA LEU A 139 -17.28 -0.97 3.32
C LEU A 139 -18.50 -1.43 4.11
N ASN A 140 -18.35 -1.57 5.42
CA ASN A 140 -19.50 -1.62 6.30
C ASN A 140 -20.15 -0.23 6.42
N ALA A 141 -21.35 -0.15 7.01
CA ALA A 141 -22.11 1.10 7.09
C ALA A 141 -21.35 2.26 7.77
N GLU A 142 -20.59 1.97 8.83
CA GLU A 142 -19.84 2.98 9.59
C GLU A 142 -18.61 3.48 8.82
N GLN A 143 -17.91 2.57 8.15
CA GLN A 143 -16.82 2.92 7.24
C GLN A 143 -17.33 3.72 6.03
N ALA A 144 -18.47 3.34 5.46
CA ALA A 144 -19.10 4.05 4.35
C ALA A 144 -19.51 5.47 4.77
N LYS A 145 -20.09 5.63 5.97
CA LYS A 145 -20.39 6.95 6.54
C LYS A 145 -19.13 7.79 6.70
N ALA A 146 -18.07 7.23 7.29
CA ALA A 146 -16.80 7.94 7.46
C ALA A 146 -16.21 8.40 6.11
N MET A 147 -16.27 7.55 5.08
CA MET A 147 -15.78 7.95 3.75
C MET A 147 -16.68 9.00 3.07
N THR A 148 -18.00 8.91 3.23
CA THR A 148 -18.92 9.96 2.76
C THR A 148 -18.60 11.31 3.40
N ASP A 149 -18.35 11.34 4.71
CA ASP A 149 -17.96 12.56 5.42
C ASP A 149 -16.61 13.10 4.93
N ALA A 150 -15.63 12.23 4.70
CA ALA A 150 -14.33 12.63 4.16
C ALA A 150 -14.45 13.23 2.74
N ILE A 151 -15.25 12.59 1.87
CA ILE A 151 -15.51 13.09 0.51
C ILE A 151 -16.25 14.44 0.55
N ALA A 152 -17.17 14.63 1.49
CA ALA A 152 -17.84 15.91 1.68
C ALA A 152 -16.86 17.03 2.05
N VAL A 153 -15.88 16.75 2.91
CA VAL A 153 -14.81 17.72 3.23
C VAL A 153 -13.99 18.06 1.98
N LEU A 154 -13.61 17.08 1.16
CA LEU A 154 -12.89 17.35 -0.10
C LEU A 154 -13.66 18.34 -0.99
N LYS A 155 -14.97 18.11 -1.19
CA LYS A 155 -15.83 19.01 -1.96
C LYS A 155 -15.93 20.40 -1.33
N GLN A 156 -16.08 20.48 0.00
CA GLN A 156 -16.14 21.76 0.72
C GLN A 156 -14.85 22.57 0.58
N GLN A 157 -13.69 21.90 0.52
CA GLN A 157 -12.38 22.54 0.29
C GLN A 157 -12.13 22.87 -1.19
N GLY A 158 -13.11 22.64 -2.07
CA GLY A 158 -13.06 23.02 -3.48
C GLY A 158 -12.46 21.96 -4.41
N ALA A 159 -12.31 20.71 -3.96
CA ALA A 159 -11.89 19.62 -4.85
C ALA A 159 -13.04 19.21 -5.78
N ILE A 160 -12.68 18.92 -7.04
CA ILE A 160 -13.53 18.29 -8.03
C ILE A 160 -13.46 16.78 -7.81
N VAL A 161 -14.54 16.20 -7.30
CA VAL A 161 -14.64 14.75 -7.06
C VAL A 161 -15.22 14.06 -8.29
N VAL A 162 -14.51 13.06 -8.81
CA VAL A 162 -14.98 12.18 -9.90
C VAL A 162 -15.34 10.83 -9.30
N ASP A 163 -16.62 10.48 -9.38
CA ASP A 163 -17.20 9.32 -8.68
C ASP A 163 -18.33 8.71 -9.53
N PRO A 164 -18.18 7.46 -10.05
CA PRO A 164 -17.05 6.56 -9.84
C PRO A 164 -15.82 6.88 -10.71
N ALA A 165 -14.66 6.46 -10.22
CA ALA A 165 -13.38 6.43 -10.94
C ALA A 165 -12.72 5.05 -10.73
N ASP A 166 -13.39 4.00 -11.19
CA ASP A 166 -13.01 2.61 -10.91
C ASP A 166 -11.69 2.19 -11.56
N VAL A 167 -10.94 1.35 -10.84
CA VAL A 167 -9.69 0.76 -11.32
C VAL A 167 -10.00 -0.21 -12.47
N PRO A 168 -9.49 0.00 -13.71
CA PRO A 168 -9.85 -0.83 -14.85
C PRO A 168 -9.61 -2.33 -14.60
N SER A 169 -8.47 -2.68 -14.02
CA SER A 169 -8.12 -4.06 -13.67
C SER A 169 -8.92 -4.63 -12.50
N PHE A 170 -9.76 -3.86 -11.80
CA PHE A 170 -10.65 -4.41 -10.77
C PHE A 170 -12.01 -4.82 -11.37
N VAL A 171 -12.44 -4.12 -12.44
CA VAL A 171 -13.73 -4.33 -13.09
C VAL A 171 -13.64 -5.19 -14.36
N ASP A 172 -12.43 -5.54 -14.81
CA ASP A 172 -12.25 -6.46 -15.92
C ASP A 172 -12.84 -7.85 -15.59
N ARG A 173 -13.59 -8.41 -16.53
CA ARG A 173 -14.27 -9.71 -16.37
C ARG A 173 -13.38 -10.90 -16.70
N ASP A 174 -12.28 -10.66 -17.42
CA ASP A 174 -11.26 -11.68 -17.67
C ASP A 174 -10.40 -11.85 -16.42
N PRO A 175 -10.40 -13.04 -15.76
CA PRO A 175 -9.56 -13.27 -14.57
C PRO A 175 -8.06 -13.06 -14.84
N GLN A 176 -7.60 -13.18 -16.08
CA GLN A 176 -6.19 -12.91 -16.42
C GLN A 176 -5.86 -11.41 -16.48
N LYS A 177 -6.88 -10.55 -16.61
CA LYS A 177 -6.76 -9.09 -16.61
C LYS A 177 -7.30 -8.46 -15.32
N ASN A 178 -7.71 -9.28 -14.36
CA ASN A 178 -8.26 -8.82 -13.10
C ASN A 178 -7.20 -8.87 -11.99
N PHE A 179 -6.82 -7.72 -11.45
CA PHE A 179 -5.84 -7.60 -10.37
C PHE A 179 -6.29 -8.34 -9.10
N LEU A 180 -7.59 -8.35 -8.80
CA LEU A 180 -8.11 -8.97 -7.60
C LEU A 180 -8.08 -10.50 -7.69
N ALA A 181 -8.08 -11.07 -8.90
CA ALA A 181 -7.89 -12.50 -9.15
C ALA A 181 -6.40 -12.92 -9.17
N TRP A 182 -5.46 -11.97 -8.94
CA TRP A 182 -4.03 -12.16 -9.12
C TRP A 182 -3.22 -11.65 -7.93
N ASP A 183 -3.30 -12.36 -6.81
CA ASP A 183 -2.56 -11.99 -5.59
C ASP A 183 -1.13 -12.57 -5.56
N TYR A 184 -0.37 -12.33 -4.49
CA TYR A 184 0.90 -12.99 -4.23
C TYR A 184 0.70 -14.46 -3.85
N CYS A 185 1.56 -15.33 -4.38
CA CYS A 185 1.73 -16.67 -3.82
C CYS A 185 2.40 -16.54 -2.44
N SER A 186 1.62 -16.68 -1.37
CA SER A 186 1.99 -16.35 0.01
C SER A 186 1.42 -17.32 1.05
N GLY A 187 1.73 -18.61 0.93
CA GLY A 187 1.45 -19.60 1.98
C GLY A 187 1.55 -21.04 1.50
N ALA A 188 1.32 -21.98 2.41
CA ALA A 188 1.48 -23.42 2.15
C ALA A 188 0.57 -23.96 1.03
N GLU A 189 -0.60 -23.35 0.84
CA GLU A 189 -1.54 -23.72 -0.25
C GLU A 189 -1.00 -23.35 -1.63
N GLN A 190 -0.07 -22.39 -1.71
CA GLN A 190 0.53 -21.86 -2.94
C GLN A 190 1.99 -22.31 -3.12
N ALA A 191 2.30 -23.50 -2.61
CA ALA A 191 3.54 -24.20 -2.92
C ALA A 191 3.65 -24.50 -4.43
N LYS A 192 4.87 -24.78 -4.90
CA LYS A 192 5.18 -25.02 -6.31
C LYS A 192 4.28 -26.11 -6.90
N GLY A 193 3.66 -25.81 -8.03
CA GLY A 193 2.67 -26.68 -8.67
C GLY A 193 1.21 -26.42 -8.25
N ARG A 194 0.98 -25.58 -7.23
CA ARG A 194 -0.34 -25.07 -6.80
C ARG A 194 -0.43 -23.54 -6.87
N ASP A 195 0.49 -22.91 -7.59
CA ASP A 195 0.74 -21.47 -7.65
C ASP A 195 0.40 -20.83 -9.00
N ALA A 196 -0.34 -21.53 -9.86
CA ALA A 196 -0.63 -21.06 -11.22
C ALA A 196 -1.40 -19.72 -11.28
N ASN A 197 -2.25 -19.47 -10.28
CA ASN A 197 -3.19 -18.34 -10.24
C ASN A 197 -2.74 -17.18 -9.33
N CYS A 198 -1.45 -17.10 -9.01
CA CYS A 198 -0.88 -16.01 -8.25
C CYS A 198 0.50 -15.66 -8.80
N SER A 199 0.99 -14.47 -8.46
CA SER A 199 2.35 -14.03 -8.80
C SER A 199 3.35 -14.71 -7.88
N VAL A 200 4.31 -15.44 -8.47
CA VAL A 200 5.42 -16.04 -7.71
C VAL A 200 6.45 -15.02 -7.25
N ASN A 201 6.28 -13.74 -7.61
CA ASN A 201 7.22 -12.67 -7.29
C ASN A 201 7.66 -12.70 -5.83
N PHE A 202 6.70 -12.73 -4.90
CA PHE A 202 6.99 -12.65 -3.48
C PHE A 202 7.91 -13.78 -3.01
N LYS A 203 7.58 -15.03 -3.38
CA LYS A 203 8.34 -16.20 -2.94
C LYS A 203 9.68 -16.34 -3.67
N TYR A 204 9.73 -16.06 -4.98
CA TYR A 204 10.98 -16.10 -5.75
C TYR A 204 11.96 -14.99 -5.33
N ARG A 205 11.47 -13.75 -5.24
CA ARG A 205 12.30 -12.57 -4.92
C ARG A 205 12.75 -12.55 -3.46
N MET A 206 11.96 -13.09 -2.53
CA MET A 206 12.39 -13.25 -1.14
C MET A 206 13.66 -14.10 -1.04
N LYS A 207 13.69 -15.30 -1.62
CA LYS A 207 14.91 -16.14 -1.65
C LYS A 207 16.08 -15.40 -2.30
N ARG A 208 15.84 -14.80 -3.47
CA ARG A 208 16.89 -14.09 -4.22
C ARG A 208 17.48 -12.93 -3.42
N TYR A 209 16.66 -11.98 -3.00
CA TYR A 209 17.14 -10.74 -2.37
C TYR A 209 17.60 -10.97 -0.94
N PHE A 210 16.99 -11.89 -0.20
CA PHE A 210 17.49 -12.25 1.14
C PHE A 210 18.89 -12.87 1.06
N ASN A 211 19.15 -13.77 0.11
CA ASN A 211 20.48 -14.33 -0.11
C ASN A 211 21.52 -13.26 -0.55
N LEU A 212 21.11 -12.30 -1.40
CA LEU A 212 21.98 -11.18 -1.78
C LEU A 212 22.30 -10.26 -0.58
N TRP A 213 21.33 -10.02 0.30
CA TRP A 213 21.53 -9.26 1.53
C TRP A 213 22.46 -10.00 2.49
N LEU A 214 22.26 -11.29 2.73
CA LEU A 214 23.20 -12.08 3.55
C LEU A 214 24.63 -12.05 3.00
N LYS A 215 24.78 -12.11 1.67
CA LYS A 215 26.09 -11.99 1.02
C LYS A 215 26.74 -10.62 1.28
N SER A 216 25.96 -9.53 1.30
CA SER A 216 26.50 -8.18 1.54
C SER A 216 27.00 -7.98 2.97
N LEU A 217 26.52 -8.77 3.94
CA LEU A 217 27.01 -8.75 5.33
C LEU A 217 28.37 -9.45 5.51
N GLY A 218 28.81 -10.25 4.52
CA GLY A 218 30.10 -10.95 4.57
C GLY A 218 30.23 -11.90 5.77
N PRO A 219 31.36 -11.87 6.51
CA PRO A 219 31.56 -12.72 7.69
C PRO A 219 30.55 -12.50 8.82
N SER A 220 29.91 -11.32 8.89
CA SER A 220 28.94 -10.97 9.93
C SER A 220 27.55 -11.59 9.71
N ALA A 221 27.31 -12.22 8.56
CA ALA A 221 26.03 -12.88 8.28
C ALA A 221 25.82 -14.07 9.24
N PRO A 222 24.71 -14.10 10.02
CA PRO A 222 24.46 -15.17 11.01
C PRO A 222 24.15 -16.53 10.37
N VAL A 223 23.72 -16.52 9.11
CA VAL A 223 23.49 -17.66 8.23
C VAL A 223 23.89 -17.24 6.80
N LYS A 224 24.17 -18.19 5.90
CA LYS A 224 24.60 -17.88 4.53
C LYS A 224 23.47 -17.85 3.51
N THR A 225 22.34 -18.49 3.82
CA THR A 225 21.20 -18.60 2.90
C THR A 225 19.86 -18.58 3.63
N LEU A 226 18.78 -18.32 2.89
CA LEU A 226 17.41 -18.56 3.34
C LEU A 226 17.21 -20.02 3.80
N THR A 227 17.83 -20.97 3.12
CA THR A 227 17.79 -22.39 3.46
C THR A 227 18.33 -22.63 4.87
N GLU A 228 19.48 -22.05 5.19
CA GLU A 228 20.08 -22.14 6.52
C GLU A 228 19.23 -21.46 7.60
N LEU A 229 18.61 -20.30 7.30
CA LEU A 229 17.65 -19.67 8.22
C LEU A 229 16.48 -20.60 8.53
N ARG A 230 15.88 -21.22 7.51
CA ARG A 230 14.77 -22.17 7.68
C ARG A 230 15.19 -23.35 8.55
N GLN A 231 16.37 -23.92 8.30
CA GLN A 231 16.87 -25.06 9.06
C GLN A 231 17.19 -24.68 10.51
N TRP A 232 17.73 -23.48 10.73
CA TRP A 232 17.90 -22.92 12.06
C TRP A 232 16.56 -22.81 12.78
N ASN A 233 15.53 -22.28 12.14
CA ASN A 233 14.17 -22.20 12.72
C ASN A 233 13.62 -23.58 13.11
N ILE A 234 13.78 -24.60 12.24
CA ILE A 234 13.32 -25.99 12.51
C ILE A 234 14.00 -26.56 13.75
N THR A 235 15.31 -26.37 13.88
CA THR A 235 16.08 -26.88 15.03
C THR A 235 15.80 -26.10 16.31
N HIS A 236 15.28 -24.87 16.23
CA HIS A 236 14.96 -24.00 17.36
C HIS A 236 13.44 -23.84 17.59
N MET A 237 12.59 -24.67 16.99
CA MET A 237 11.13 -24.59 17.15
C MET A 237 10.69 -24.69 18.62
N LYS A 238 11.33 -25.59 19.40
CA LYS A 238 11.03 -25.74 20.83
C LYS A 238 11.34 -24.47 21.64
N GLY A 239 12.28 -23.65 21.16
CA GLY A 239 12.61 -22.34 21.74
C GLY A 239 11.70 -21.21 21.28
N GLY A 240 10.70 -21.48 20.42
CA GLY A 240 9.73 -20.49 19.98
C GLY A 240 10.13 -19.70 18.73
N ALA A 241 11.21 -20.07 18.03
CA ALA A 241 11.70 -19.36 16.84
C ALA A 241 10.62 -19.14 15.77
N VAL A 242 9.71 -20.10 15.60
CA VAL A 242 8.59 -20.05 14.64
C VAL A 242 7.27 -20.45 15.30
N ARG A 243 6.82 -19.64 16.28
CA ARG A 243 5.56 -19.86 17.02
C ARG A 243 4.35 -20.16 16.12
N TYR A 244 4.29 -19.57 14.94
CA TYR A 244 3.19 -19.70 13.98
C TYR A 244 3.58 -20.48 12.71
N GLY A 245 4.70 -21.20 12.76
CA GLY A 245 5.31 -21.83 11.58
C GLY A 245 6.04 -20.84 10.67
N GLN A 246 6.45 -21.32 9.49
CA GLN A 246 7.27 -20.56 8.55
C GLN A 246 6.94 -20.84 7.07
N SER A 247 5.68 -21.14 6.76
CA SER A 247 5.25 -21.55 5.42
C SER A 247 5.68 -20.62 4.29
N ARG A 248 5.78 -19.31 4.54
CA ARG A 248 6.29 -18.33 3.57
C ARG A 248 7.79 -18.50 3.27
N LEU A 249 8.60 -18.85 4.27
CA LEU A 249 10.01 -19.18 4.07
C LEU A 249 10.13 -20.52 3.33
N ASP A 250 9.26 -21.48 3.63
CA ASP A 250 9.26 -22.81 2.99
C ASP A 250 8.99 -22.71 1.49
N ILE A 251 7.90 -22.04 1.09
CA ILE A 251 7.58 -21.85 -0.34
C ILE A 251 8.55 -20.90 -1.05
N SER A 252 9.25 -20.03 -0.31
CA SER A 252 10.29 -19.19 -0.89
C SER A 252 11.54 -20.02 -1.18
N ASP A 253 11.93 -20.91 -0.27
CA ASP A 253 13.12 -21.72 -0.44
C ASP A 253 12.97 -22.82 -1.51
N GLU A 254 11.76 -23.30 -1.78
CA GLU A 254 11.53 -24.28 -2.85
C GLU A 254 11.82 -23.72 -4.26
N MET A 255 11.87 -22.38 -4.41
CA MET A 255 12.11 -21.72 -5.69
C MET A 255 13.52 -21.97 -6.20
N ASP A 256 13.62 -22.31 -7.48
CA ASP A 256 14.87 -22.42 -8.20
C ASP A 256 15.16 -21.08 -8.91
N LEU A 257 16.26 -20.43 -8.53
CA LEU A 257 16.57 -19.08 -9.00
C LEU A 257 16.99 -19.02 -10.48
N ASP A 258 17.26 -20.16 -11.10
CA ASP A 258 17.59 -20.25 -12.53
C ASP A 258 16.37 -20.76 -13.31
N ALA A 259 15.80 -21.89 -12.90
CA ALA A 259 14.68 -22.51 -13.62
C ALA A 259 13.37 -21.70 -13.54
N ASP A 260 13.11 -21.03 -12.41
CA ASP A 260 11.87 -20.28 -12.21
C ASP A 260 11.98 -18.80 -12.63
N LYS A 261 13.16 -18.36 -13.11
CA LYS A 261 13.43 -16.96 -13.46
C LYS A 261 12.46 -16.42 -14.50
N ALA A 262 12.25 -17.16 -15.60
CA ALA A 262 11.38 -16.73 -16.69
C ALA A 262 9.92 -16.60 -16.24
N ARG A 263 9.44 -17.51 -15.39
CA ARG A 263 8.10 -17.42 -14.78
C ARG A 263 7.98 -16.18 -13.90
N ASN A 264 8.96 -15.95 -13.03
CA ASN A 264 8.96 -14.76 -12.18
C ASN A 264 8.96 -13.46 -13.00
N GLU A 265 9.73 -13.39 -14.09
CA GLU A 265 9.77 -12.22 -14.97
C GLU A 265 8.41 -11.98 -15.66
N ALA A 266 7.74 -13.03 -16.14
CA ALA A 266 6.39 -12.92 -16.68
C ALA A 266 5.37 -12.43 -15.64
N ASP A 267 5.45 -12.93 -14.40
CA ASP A 267 4.57 -12.51 -13.32
C ASP A 267 4.82 -11.04 -12.93
N VAL A 268 6.08 -10.56 -12.92
CA VAL A 268 6.43 -9.16 -12.70
C VAL A 268 5.83 -8.25 -13.76
N GLU A 269 5.89 -8.63 -15.03
CA GLU A 269 5.30 -7.82 -16.11
C GLU A 269 3.77 -7.80 -16.02
N LYS A 270 3.14 -8.92 -15.65
CA LYS A 270 1.70 -8.95 -15.37
C LYS A 270 1.32 -8.07 -14.18
N ASP A 271 2.11 -8.11 -13.10
CA ASP A 271 1.91 -7.25 -11.93
C ASP A 271 1.96 -5.76 -12.31
N LYS A 272 2.93 -5.36 -13.12
CA LYS A 272 3.04 -3.97 -13.63
C LYS A 272 1.85 -3.61 -14.50
N ALA A 273 1.45 -4.45 -15.45
CA ALA A 273 0.32 -4.18 -16.34
C ALA A 273 -0.98 -3.96 -15.56
N LEU A 274 -1.28 -4.84 -14.60
CA LEU A 274 -2.50 -4.80 -13.79
C LEU A 274 -2.53 -3.65 -12.78
N SER A 275 -1.37 -3.24 -12.26
CA SER A 275 -1.27 -2.22 -11.21
C SER A 275 -0.96 -0.80 -11.72
N ARG A 276 -0.31 -0.66 -12.88
CA ARG A 276 0.04 0.62 -13.51
C ARG A 276 -0.93 0.95 -14.63
N ASP A 277 -0.70 0.41 -15.82
CA ASP A 277 -1.42 0.80 -17.05
C ASP A 277 -2.92 0.54 -16.96
N GLN A 278 -3.30 -0.66 -16.53
CA GLN A 278 -4.70 -1.04 -16.27
C GLN A 278 -5.12 -0.74 -14.83
N GLY A 279 -4.19 -0.28 -14.00
CA GLY A 279 -4.40 0.06 -12.60
C GLY A 279 -4.45 1.56 -12.39
N ILE A 280 -3.50 2.07 -11.60
CA ILE A 280 -3.48 3.47 -11.15
C ILE A 280 -3.41 4.45 -12.33
N ASP A 281 -2.55 4.22 -13.32
CA ASP A 281 -2.42 5.13 -14.46
C ASP A 281 -3.69 5.17 -15.31
N GLY A 282 -4.35 4.02 -15.47
CA GLY A 282 -5.61 3.93 -16.19
C GLY A 282 -6.71 4.76 -15.54
N VAL A 283 -6.81 4.74 -14.21
CA VAL A 283 -7.74 5.61 -13.48
C VAL A 283 -7.34 7.08 -13.62
N LEU A 284 -6.07 7.40 -13.35
CA LEU A 284 -5.61 8.79 -13.31
C LEU A 284 -5.67 9.49 -14.67
N LYS A 285 -5.53 8.75 -15.78
CA LYS A 285 -5.68 9.29 -17.15
C LYS A 285 -7.13 9.42 -17.61
N GLY A 286 -8.09 8.89 -16.84
CA GLY A 286 -9.51 8.86 -17.23
C GLY A 286 -9.80 7.86 -18.35
N THR A 287 -8.97 6.82 -18.53
CA THR A 287 -9.21 5.74 -19.49
C THR A 287 -10.02 4.59 -18.91
N ALA A 288 -10.51 4.72 -17.67
CA ALA A 288 -11.46 3.80 -17.07
C ALA A 288 -12.74 3.82 -17.91
N SER A 289 -12.87 2.80 -18.77
CA SER A 289 -14.11 2.49 -19.47
C SER A 289 -15.21 2.38 -18.43
N GLN A 290 -16.24 3.23 -18.53
CA GLN A 290 -17.49 3.00 -17.82
C GLN A 290 -18.08 1.71 -18.39
N SER A 291 -17.72 0.56 -17.81
CA SER A 291 -18.41 -0.68 -18.12
C SER A 291 -19.80 -0.59 -17.51
N SER A 292 -20.75 -0.24 -18.36
CA SER A 292 -22.18 -0.14 -18.10
C SER A 292 -22.71 -1.44 -17.49
N ALA A 293 -23.14 -1.35 -16.23
CA ALA A 293 -24.10 -2.28 -15.63
C ALA A 293 -25.05 -1.57 -14.63
N ALA A 294 -25.23 -0.25 -14.75
CA ALA A 294 -26.24 0.48 -13.99
C ALA A 294 -27.14 1.28 -14.95
N SER A 295 -28.39 0.82 -15.06
CA SER A 295 -29.63 1.53 -15.37
C SER A 295 -29.52 2.88 -16.09
N GLN A 296 -30.15 2.97 -17.25
CA GLN A 296 -30.52 4.21 -17.93
C GLN A 296 -31.15 5.23 -16.95
N SER A 297 -30.49 6.37 -16.75
CA SER A 297 -31.17 7.65 -16.61
C SER A 297 -30.24 8.77 -17.07
N SER A 298 -30.80 9.64 -17.91
CA SER A 298 -30.13 10.63 -18.73
C SER A 298 -29.71 11.87 -17.94
N ALA A 299 -28.43 12.21 -18.00
CA ALA A 299 -27.94 13.59 -18.08
C ALA A 299 -26.54 13.58 -18.71
N ALA A 300 -26.39 14.33 -19.79
CA ALA A 300 -25.15 14.49 -20.54
C ALA A 300 -23.99 15.01 -19.67
N SER A 301 -22.76 14.56 -19.93
CA SER A 301 -21.73 15.45 -20.51
C SER A 301 -20.36 14.78 -20.62
N GLN A 302 -19.83 14.75 -21.85
CA GLN A 302 -18.42 14.90 -22.23
C GLN A 302 -17.36 14.11 -21.43
N SER A 303 -16.98 12.97 -21.99
CA SER A 303 -15.67 12.35 -21.77
C SER A 303 -14.58 13.18 -22.49
N SER A 304 -14.23 14.33 -21.94
CA SER A 304 -12.92 14.95 -22.18
C SER A 304 -11.95 14.36 -21.16
N GLY A 305 -10.81 13.85 -21.62
CA GLY A 305 -9.78 13.16 -20.82
C GLY A 305 -9.35 13.97 -19.58
N MET A 306 -10.04 13.73 -18.48
CA MET A 306 -9.92 14.54 -17.27
C MET A 306 -8.92 13.87 -16.34
N LYS A 307 -7.64 14.26 -16.48
CA LYS A 307 -6.53 13.80 -15.63
C LYS A 307 -6.86 14.04 -14.14
N LEU A 308 -6.77 12.99 -13.33
CA LEU A 308 -6.92 13.08 -11.87
C LEU A 308 -5.56 13.35 -11.21
N ASP A 309 -5.57 14.03 -10.07
CA ASP A 309 -4.39 14.22 -9.23
C ASP A 309 -4.11 13.00 -8.35
N ALA A 310 -5.16 12.36 -7.84
CA ALA A 310 -5.10 11.20 -6.97
C ALA A 310 -6.41 10.41 -6.98
N ILE A 311 -6.37 9.18 -6.47
CA ILE A 311 -7.55 8.42 -6.05
C ILE A 311 -7.63 8.39 -4.53
N LEU A 312 -8.85 8.44 -3.98
CA LEU A 312 -9.11 8.35 -2.55
C LEU A 312 -9.61 6.95 -2.18
N THR A 313 -8.83 6.22 -1.39
CA THR A 313 -9.20 4.88 -0.89
C THR A 313 -9.52 4.91 0.60
N PRO A 314 -10.38 3.99 1.09
CA PRO A 314 -10.69 3.91 2.52
C PRO A 314 -9.52 3.34 3.33
N GLY A 315 -9.10 4.07 4.36
CA GLY A 315 -7.97 3.69 5.22
C GLY A 315 -6.71 3.34 4.42
N GLY A 316 -6.19 2.14 4.66
CA GLY A 316 -5.02 1.60 3.95
C GLY A 316 -5.34 0.72 2.74
N ALA A 317 -6.60 0.66 2.26
CA ALA A 317 -7.02 -0.32 1.28
C ALA A 317 -6.27 -0.22 -0.06
N GLY A 318 -5.88 0.98 -0.48
CA GLY A 318 -5.11 1.19 -1.71
C GLY A 318 -3.65 0.70 -1.69
N ALA A 319 -3.14 0.26 -0.53
CA ALA A 319 -1.72 -0.03 -0.38
C ALA A 319 -1.22 -1.21 -1.23
N GLY A 320 -2.04 -2.25 -1.42
CA GLY A 320 -1.67 -3.40 -2.24
C GLY A 320 -1.46 -3.03 -3.71
N LEU A 321 -2.38 -2.22 -4.27
CA LEU A 321 -2.29 -1.71 -5.63
C LEU A 321 -1.09 -0.77 -5.79
N ALA A 322 -0.91 0.19 -4.86
CA ALA A 322 0.22 1.11 -4.87
C ALA A 322 1.57 0.38 -4.73
N ALA A 323 1.62 -0.68 -3.93
CA ALA A 323 2.82 -1.48 -3.75
C ALA A 323 3.24 -2.22 -5.01
N ARG A 324 2.30 -2.92 -5.67
CA ARG A 324 2.54 -3.60 -6.95
C ARG A 324 2.93 -2.64 -8.07
N ALA A 325 2.35 -1.44 -8.08
CA ALA A 325 2.72 -0.40 -9.04
C ALA A 325 4.10 0.22 -8.72
N GLY A 326 4.54 0.17 -7.47
CA GLY A 326 5.69 0.93 -6.99
C GLY A 326 5.42 2.43 -6.89
N TYR A 327 4.15 2.82 -6.71
CA TYR A 327 3.67 4.19 -6.70
C TYR A 327 3.40 4.68 -5.27
N PRO A 328 3.34 6.01 -5.06
CA PRO A 328 3.18 6.56 -3.73
C PRO A 328 1.72 6.53 -3.25
N ILE A 329 1.56 6.29 -1.95
CA ILE A 329 0.30 6.44 -1.22
C ILE A 329 0.57 7.10 0.12
N ILE A 330 -0.29 8.06 0.50
CA ILE A 330 -0.28 8.72 1.80
C ILE A 330 -1.59 8.42 2.52
N VAL A 331 -1.51 7.78 3.69
CA VAL A 331 -2.68 7.62 4.56
C VAL A 331 -2.72 8.73 5.62
N VAL A 332 -3.90 9.31 5.83
CA VAL A 332 -4.15 10.39 6.79
C VAL A 332 -5.28 9.96 7.75
N PRO A 333 -5.12 10.14 9.08
CA PRO A 333 -6.17 9.82 10.05
C PRO A 333 -7.46 10.63 9.80
N PHE A 334 -8.63 9.98 9.94
CA PHE A 334 -9.92 10.66 9.75
C PHE A 334 -10.92 10.43 10.90
N GLY A 335 -10.89 9.27 11.55
CA GLY A 335 -11.79 9.02 12.66
C GLY A 335 -11.61 7.64 13.27
N LEU A 336 -12.56 7.30 14.13
CA LEU A 336 -12.69 5.96 14.70
C LEU A 336 -13.99 5.35 14.20
N VAL A 337 -13.96 4.07 13.85
CA VAL A 337 -15.15 3.28 13.47
C VAL A 337 -15.33 2.11 14.43
N PRO A 338 -16.55 1.65 14.70
CA PRO A 338 -16.77 0.48 15.55
C PRO A 338 -15.96 -0.74 15.08
N ASN A 339 -15.30 -1.39 16.04
CA ASN A 339 -14.53 -2.60 15.78
C ASN A 339 -15.41 -3.83 15.94
N ALA A 340 -16.12 -4.20 14.87
CA ALA A 340 -16.97 -5.37 14.82
C ALA A 340 -16.46 -6.32 13.71
N PRO A 341 -15.42 -7.13 13.99
CA PRO A 341 -14.88 -8.04 12.98
C PRO A 341 -15.86 -9.19 12.71
N THR A 342 -15.65 -9.85 11.58
CA THR A 342 -16.33 -11.11 11.22
C THR A 342 -15.27 -12.21 11.13
N PRO A 343 -15.35 -13.28 11.94
CA PRO A 343 -16.37 -13.56 12.94
C PRO A 343 -16.34 -12.57 14.11
N ALA A 344 -17.48 -12.43 14.79
CA ALA A 344 -17.64 -11.53 15.93
C ALA A 344 -16.62 -11.85 17.03
N LEU A 345 -16.21 -10.81 17.77
CA LEU A 345 -15.36 -10.98 18.95
C LEU A 345 -16.09 -11.81 20.01
N PRO A 346 -15.36 -12.50 20.90
CA PRO A 346 -15.96 -13.28 21.96
C PRO A 346 -17.01 -12.49 22.75
N SER A 347 -18.10 -13.14 23.14
CA SER A 347 -19.13 -12.51 23.97
C SER A 347 -18.53 -11.89 25.24
N GLY A 348 -18.93 -10.67 25.58
CA GLY A 348 -18.37 -9.89 26.69
C GLY A 348 -17.09 -9.12 26.37
N PHE A 349 -16.51 -9.28 25.17
CA PHE A 349 -15.37 -8.45 24.74
C PHE A 349 -15.85 -7.09 24.23
N ASN A 350 -15.68 -6.05 25.05
CA ASN A 350 -16.01 -4.67 24.68
C ASN A 350 -14.92 -4.07 23.79
N ALA A 351 -15.03 -4.26 22.49
CA ALA A 351 -14.09 -3.75 21.53
C ALA A 351 -14.15 -2.21 21.47
N ARG A 352 -13.00 -1.55 21.72
CA ARG A 352 -12.88 -0.11 21.47
C ARG A 352 -12.96 0.17 19.96
N PRO A 353 -13.52 1.33 19.55
CA PRO A 353 -13.48 1.78 18.15
C PRO A 353 -12.05 1.75 17.59
N ALA A 354 -11.93 1.36 16.32
CA ALA A 354 -10.66 1.24 15.62
C ALA A 354 -10.37 2.49 14.78
N PRO A 355 -9.10 2.94 14.71
CA PRO A 355 -8.66 3.96 13.78
C PRO A 355 -9.01 3.69 12.32
N PHE A 356 -9.47 4.73 11.64
CA PHE A 356 -9.84 4.70 10.23
C PHE A 356 -9.46 6.02 9.56
N GLY A 357 -8.66 5.93 8.51
CA GLY A 357 -8.17 7.07 7.75
C GLY A 357 -8.67 7.10 6.32
N VAL A 358 -8.01 7.92 5.51
CA VAL A 358 -8.16 7.96 4.06
C VAL A 358 -6.79 7.84 3.40
N GLY A 359 -6.71 7.11 2.29
CA GLY A 359 -5.48 6.93 1.52
C GLY A 359 -5.53 7.70 0.20
N PHE A 360 -4.59 8.62 -0.01
CA PHE A 360 -4.38 9.30 -1.30
C PHE A 360 -3.30 8.57 -2.09
N THR A 361 -3.67 7.97 -3.23
CA THR A 361 -2.73 7.30 -4.14
C THR A 361 -2.57 8.10 -5.41
N GLY A 362 -1.32 8.28 -5.86
CA GLY A 362 -0.98 9.07 -7.04
C GLY A 362 -0.10 8.30 -8.02
N ALA A 363 0.31 8.98 -9.10
CA ALA A 363 1.25 8.44 -10.08
C ALA A 363 2.68 8.33 -9.51
N SER A 364 3.57 7.62 -10.22
CA SER A 364 5.00 7.60 -9.89
C SER A 364 5.57 9.01 -9.68
N CYS A 365 6.41 9.17 -8.67
CA CYS A 365 7.09 10.42 -8.28
C CYS A 365 6.16 11.61 -7.93
N SER A 366 4.88 11.34 -7.64
CA SER A 366 3.89 12.37 -7.30
C SER A 366 3.81 12.73 -5.81
N GLU A 367 4.77 12.31 -4.98
CA GLU A 367 4.78 12.62 -3.55
C GLU A 367 4.60 14.11 -3.24
N PRO A 368 5.22 15.07 -3.98
CA PRO A 368 4.94 16.49 -3.78
C PRO A 368 3.45 16.82 -3.86
N ARG A 369 2.77 16.37 -4.92
CA ARG A 369 1.33 16.62 -5.11
C ARG A 369 0.50 15.90 -4.06
N LEU A 370 0.85 14.67 -3.70
CA LEU A 370 0.14 13.94 -2.65
C LEU A 370 0.29 14.59 -1.27
N ILE A 371 1.47 15.15 -0.95
CA ILE A 371 1.70 15.89 0.29
C ILE A 371 0.84 17.14 0.34
N GLU A 372 0.71 17.88 -0.77
CA GLU A 372 -0.21 19.03 -0.84
C GLU A 372 -1.65 18.61 -0.50
N LEU A 373 -2.16 17.56 -1.15
CA LEU A 373 -3.52 17.06 -0.96
C LEU A 373 -3.77 16.54 0.46
N ALA A 374 -2.85 15.70 0.95
CA ALA A 374 -2.92 15.11 2.28
C ALA A 374 -2.85 16.19 3.36
N TYR A 375 -1.97 17.18 3.21
CA TYR A 375 -1.83 18.27 4.18
C TYR A 375 -3.06 19.15 4.21
N ALA A 376 -3.59 19.57 3.05
CA ALA A 376 -4.83 20.34 2.99
C ALA A 376 -6.01 19.59 3.65
N PHE A 377 -6.14 18.28 3.39
CA PHE A 377 -7.15 17.44 4.03
C PHE A 377 -6.94 17.32 5.56
N GLU A 378 -5.71 17.10 6.00
CA GLU A 378 -5.36 17.06 7.43
C GLU A 378 -5.71 18.39 8.11
N GLN A 379 -5.38 19.54 7.51
CA GLN A 379 -5.64 20.84 8.09
C GLN A 379 -7.13 21.19 8.14
N ALA A 380 -7.90 20.75 7.15
CA ALA A 380 -9.35 20.93 7.13
C ALA A 380 -10.09 20.07 8.17
N THR A 381 -9.48 18.95 8.60
CA THR A 381 -10.18 17.93 9.42
C THR A 381 -9.64 17.79 10.84
N LYS A 382 -8.31 17.82 11.02
CA LYS A 382 -7.57 17.69 12.29
C LYS A 382 -8.05 16.53 13.16
N ARG A 383 -8.32 15.38 12.53
CA ARG A 383 -9.03 14.26 13.15
C ARG A 383 -8.18 13.31 13.97
N ARG A 384 -6.84 13.45 13.94
CA ARG A 384 -5.99 12.62 14.78
C ARG A 384 -6.31 12.88 16.26
N VAL A 385 -6.57 11.80 17.00
CA VAL A 385 -6.71 11.81 18.45
C VAL A 385 -5.58 11.00 19.07
N ARG A 386 -5.00 11.49 20.16
CA ARG A 386 -3.99 10.76 20.94
C ARG A 386 -4.66 9.58 21.66
N PRO A 387 -4.05 8.38 21.69
CA PRO A 387 -4.58 7.30 22.51
C PRO A 387 -4.49 7.66 24.00
N GLU A 388 -5.46 7.17 24.78
CA GLU A 388 -5.32 7.06 26.23
C GLU A 388 -4.32 5.93 26.52
N LEU A 389 -3.27 6.24 27.30
CA LEU A 389 -2.20 5.30 27.65
C LEU A 389 -2.40 4.73 29.05
#